data_AF-A0A3B0C6C9-F1
#
_entry.id   AF-A0A3B0C6C9-F1
#
_cell.length_a   1.000
_cell.length_b   1.000
_cell.length_c   1.000
_cell.angle_alpha   90.00
_cell.angle_beta   90.00
_cell.angle_gamma   90.00
#
_symmetry.space_group_name_H-M   'P 1'
#
loop_
_entity.id
_entity.type
_entity.pdbx_description
1 polymer ?
#
loop_
_entity_poly.entity_id
_entity_poly.type
_entity_poly.pdbx_seq_one_letter_code
_entity_poly.pdbx_strand_id
1 'polypeptide(L)'
;MSSLDEDDKIIIQGVTEDSITIDVNGKSQEIEKKLDALMVFMKKLSSKSVQTADKIYNIGTITHANFDFLMGKAEYDRSLPVTLSENLVGEGDEWIKGLVKALLREGIPVGDDPTEVFKSYDWLIQVFLLKMRTPPGQEKTPYGLSFMVEAYQASLRYLCYIQVAQVLVMEDKPKRDIISAFIQMGDDEYKDFDYSSLLFETTELLGDTGFVSEVNKFVHDLKDTKSDLFGTACFLDTQRRNLLSGSIEKDERFPELLEEYLTALVFWLKNLSFLANYRLVSIKDINLNYRIGSEETYLHRYGELYGIYNDGRVADITKSIQVKGSFTYSKSILLFKGNVLASCLRNIDDKTAYISLTPLLLDKSVYDDEDKKQTPEVYYFTGYQKGKRQYNYSPFNKELDLDKENDNTLYPTLEVKSTNTDLAGLDDLFEQLEEMLNPFKIRKS
;
A
#
# COMPACT_ATOMS: atom_id res chain seq x y z
N MET A 1 -5.05 31.44 -32.54
CA MET A 1 -4.43 31.30 -31.22
C MET A 1 -5.53 31.49 -30.19
N SER A 2 -6.18 30.40 -29.81
CA SER A 2 -7.10 30.37 -28.68
C SER A 2 -6.27 30.37 -27.40
N SER A 3 -6.50 31.34 -26.52
CA SER A 3 -6.02 31.32 -25.14
C SER A 3 -6.56 30.05 -24.48
N LEU A 4 -5.66 29.10 -24.17
CA LEU A 4 -5.94 28.11 -23.16
C LEU A 4 -6.14 28.89 -21.86
N ASP A 5 -7.27 28.67 -21.18
CA ASP A 5 -7.53 29.22 -19.85
C ASP A 5 -6.30 28.96 -18.97
N GLU A 6 -5.62 30.03 -18.55
CA GLU A 6 -4.70 29.97 -17.42
C GLU A 6 -5.57 29.77 -16.18
N ASP A 7 -5.86 28.51 -15.84
CA ASP A 7 -6.45 28.17 -14.54
C ASP A 7 -5.61 28.85 -13.45
N ASP A 8 -6.27 29.64 -12.59
CA ASP A 8 -5.61 30.37 -11.51
C ASP A 8 -4.78 29.38 -10.67
N LYS A 9 -3.46 29.55 -10.71
CA LYS A 9 -2.52 28.69 -10.00
C LYS A 9 -2.48 29.09 -8.53
N ILE A 10 -3.09 28.27 -7.69
CA ILE A 10 -3.13 28.45 -6.24
C ILE A 10 -1.97 27.66 -5.61
N ILE A 11 -1.04 28.34 -4.95
CA ILE A 11 0.12 27.72 -4.28
C ILE A 11 0.07 28.03 -2.79
N ILE A 12 0.06 27.01 -1.93
CA ILE A 12 0.23 27.17 -0.48
C ILE A 12 1.70 27.51 -0.20
N GLN A 13 1.94 28.71 0.32
CA GLN A 13 3.28 29.21 0.66
C GLN A 13 3.65 28.99 2.13
N GLY A 14 2.65 28.98 3.01
CA GLY A 14 2.87 28.82 4.44
C GLY A 14 1.59 28.46 5.16
N VAL A 15 1.73 27.76 6.28
CA VAL A 15 0.63 27.37 7.16
C VAL A 15 1.05 27.77 8.58
N THR A 16 0.15 28.40 9.31
CA THR A 16 0.31 28.72 10.74
C THR A 16 -0.69 27.92 11.56
N GLU A 17 -0.80 28.21 12.86
CA GLU A 17 -1.82 27.60 13.72
C GLU A 17 -3.24 27.90 13.21
N ASP A 18 -3.49 29.14 12.77
CA ASP A 18 -4.84 29.64 12.44
C ASP A 18 -5.06 29.99 10.97
N SER A 19 -4.00 30.07 10.15
CA SER A 19 -4.09 30.56 8.78
C SER A 19 -3.28 29.79 7.74
N ILE A 20 -3.67 29.95 6.48
CA ILE A 20 -2.96 29.45 5.29
C ILE A 20 -2.62 30.66 4.42
N THR A 21 -1.34 30.84 4.13
CA THR A 21 -0.85 31.81 3.16
C THR A 21 -0.81 31.17 1.78
N ILE A 22 -1.51 31.78 0.84
CA ILE A 22 -1.72 31.29 -0.52
C ILE A 22 -1.22 32.34 -1.52
N ASP A 23 -0.44 31.92 -2.49
CA ASP A 23 -0.09 32.71 -3.68
C ASP A 23 -1.05 32.38 -4.82
N VAL A 24 -1.68 33.43 -5.36
CA VAL A 24 -2.51 33.37 -6.56
C VAL A 24 -1.92 34.32 -7.59
N ASN A 25 -1.29 33.75 -8.62
CA ASN A 25 -0.67 34.49 -9.73
C ASN A 25 0.31 35.59 -9.26
N GLY A 26 1.14 35.30 -8.25
CA GLY A 26 2.14 36.21 -7.68
C GLY A 26 1.60 37.15 -6.60
N LYS A 27 0.34 37.00 -6.18
CA LYS A 27 -0.27 37.77 -5.10
C LYS A 27 -0.57 36.88 -3.90
N SER A 28 0.11 37.17 -2.80
CA SER A 28 -0.11 36.51 -1.51
C SER A 28 -1.44 36.96 -0.88
N GLN A 29 -2.21 36.00 -0.38
CA GLN A 29 -3.47 36.16 0.34
C GLN A 29 -3.48 35.19 1.53
N GLU A 30 -4.14 35.60 2.60
CA GLU A 30 -4.27 34.78 3.81
C GLU A 30 -5.74 34.34 3.97
N ILE A 31 -5.95 33.06 4.27
CA ILE A 31 -7.26 32.50 4.59
C ILE A 31 -7.18 31.75 5.93
N GLU A 32 -8.34 31.54 6.56
CA GLU A 32 -8.43 30.71 7.77
C GLU A 32 -8.04 29.26 7.47
N LYS A 33 -7.33 28.60 8.40
CA LYS A 33 -6.95 27.17 8.31
C LYS A 33 -8.17 26.27 8.54
N LYS A 34 -9.10 26.29 7.59
CA LYS A 34 -10.29 25.44 7.55
C LYS A 34 -10.56 25.00 6.12
N LEU A 35 -10.97 23.74 5.97
CA LEU A 35 -11.31 23.19 4.66
C LEU A 35 -12.40 24.03 3.96
N ASP A 36 -13.44 24.44 4.68
CA ASP A 36 -14.52 25.26 4.14
C ASP A 36 -14.01 26.60 3.58
N ALA A 37 -13.06 27.24 4.28
CA ALA A 37 -12.46 28.49 3.83
C ALA A 37 -11.65 28.27 2.55
N LEU A 38 -10.86 27.19 2.48
CA LEU A 38 -10.12 26.82 1.28
C LEU A 38 -11.06 26.50 0.11
N MET A 39 -12.13 25.73 0.33
CA MET A 39 -13.11 25.39 -0.70
C MET A 39 -13.85 26.62 -1.25
N VAL A 40 -14.28 27.53 -0.36
CA VAL A 40 -14.90 28.81 -0.76
C VAL A 40 -13.93 29.65 -1.59
N PHE A 41 -12.66 29.71 -1.17
CA PHE A 41 -11.62 30.44 -1.88
C PHE A 41 -11.37 29.87 -3.28
N MET A 42 -11.17 28.56 -3.40
CA MET A 42 -10.94 27.88 -4.69
C MET A 42 -12.14 28.04 -5.62
N LYS A 43 -13.38 27.92 -5.10
CA LYS A 43 -14.60 28.13 -5.87
C LYS A 43 -14.72 29.55 -6.43
N LYS A 44 -14.30 30.56 -5.65
CA LYS A 44 -14.29 31.96 -6.08
C LYS A 44 -13.34 32.18 -7.26
N LEU A 45 -12.22 31.47 -7.30
CA LEU A 45 -11.22 31.54 -8.36
C LEU A 45 -11.48 30.55 -9.51
N SER A 46 -12.57 29.76 -9.43
CA SER A 46 -12.85 28.66 -10.36
C SER A 46 -11.70 27.65 -10.51
N SER A 47 -10.80 27.58 -9.52
CA SER A 47 -9.64 26.70 -9.57
C SER A 47 -10.01 25.29 -9.11
N LYS A 48 -9.52 24.29 -9.84
CA LYS A 48 -9.79 22.87 -9.58
C LYS A 48 -8.69 22.19 -8.77
N SER A 49 -7.57 22.87 -8.55
CA SER A 49 -6.42 22.29 -7.88
C SER A 49 -5.66 23.30 -7.02
N VAL A 50 -4.98 22.80 -6.01
CA VAL A 50 -4.08 23.58 -5.16
C VAL A 50 -2.72 22.89 -5.15
N GLN A 51 -1.66 23.68 -5.26
CA GLN A 51 -0.30 23.22 -5.18
C GLN A 51 0.25 23.44 -3.78
N THR A 52 0.88 22.42 -3.23
CA THR A 52 1.77 22.49 -2.06
C THR A 52 3.23 22.45 -2.54
N ALA A 53 4.19 22.59 -1.63
CA ALA A 53 5.61 22.52 -1.97
C ALA A 53 5.99 21.20 -2.67
N ASP A 54 5.26 20.13 -2.39
CA ASP A 54 5.61 18.76 -2.75
C ASP A 54 4.61 18.09 -3.72
N LYS A 55 3.40 18.64 -3.91
CA LYS A 55 2.37 18.02 -4.75
C LYS A 55 1.26 18.98 -5.20
N ILE A 56 0.65 18.67 -6.35
CA ILE A 56 -0.61 19.28 -6.80
C ILE A 56 -1.78 18.38 -6.39
N TYR A 57 -2.72 18.93 -5.64
CA TYR A 57 -3.94 18.25 -5.20
C TYR A 57 -5.13 18.76 -5.99
N ASN A 58 -5.99 17.86 -6.43
CA ASN A 58 -7.31 18.23 -6.95
C ASN A 58 -8.22 18.56 -5.76
N ILE A 59 -9.07 19.58 -5.89
CA ILE A 59 -9.96 19.99 -4.79
C ILE A 59 -10.82 18.84 -4.26
N GLY A 60 -11.28 17.96 -5.15
CA GLY A 60 -12.08 16.80 -4.79
C GLY A 60 -11.34 15.76 -3.94
N THR A 61 -10.01 15.71 -4.04
CA THR A 61 -9.18 14.79 -3.25
C THR A 61 -8.83 15.32 -1.86
N ILE A 62 -9.16 16.57 -1.56
CA ILE A 62 -9.00 17.15 -0.21
C ILE A 62 -10.32 17.01 0.51
N THR A 63 -10.31 16.29 1.63
CA THR A 63 -11.48 16.00 2.45
C THR A 63 -11.20 16.38 3.89
N HIS A 64 -12.22 16.39 4.74
CA HIS A 64 -12.00 16.56 6.18
C HIS A 64 -11.10 15.45 6.74
N ALA A 65 -11.07 14.27 6.10
CA ALA A 65 -10.23 13.15 6.50
C ALA A 65 -8.74 13.49 6.45
N ASN A 66 -8.29 14.25 5.44
CA ASN A 66 -6.87 14.48 5.16
C ASN A 66 -6.42 15.94 5.29
N PHE A 67 -7.34 16.89 5.42
CA PHE A 67 -7.02 18.33 5.42
C PHE A 67 -5.95 18.70 6.45
N ASP A 68 -6.16 18.34 7.72
CA ASP A 68 -5.22 18.71 8.80
C ASP A 68 -3.84 18.08 8.60
N PHE A 69 -3.80 16.82 8.11
CA PHE A 69 -2.56 16.15 7.77
C PHE A 69 -1.81 16.89 6.63
N LEU A 70 -2.53 17.28 5.57
CA LEU A 70 -1.94 18.02 4.44
C LEU A 70 -1.41 19.39 4.88
N MET A 71 -2.14 20.09 5.73
CA MET A 71 -1.74 21.40 6.25
C MET A 71 -0.56 21.27 7.20
N GLY A 72 -0.59 20.31 8.12
CA GLY A 72 0.54 20.03 9.02
C GLY A 72 1.79 19.63 8.23
N LYS A 73 1.64 18.87 7.14
CA LYS A 73 2.78 18.47 6.31
C LYS A 73 3.42 19.65 5.60
N ALA A 74 2.63 20.64 5.19
CA ALA A 74 3.15 21.87 4.59
C ALA A 74 3.93 22.74 5.61
N GLU A 75 3.63 22.61 6.90
CA GLU A 75 4.33 23.28 8.01
C GLU A 75 5.56 22.49 8.49
N TYR A 76 5.55 21.16 8.35
CA TYR A 76 6.55 20.28 8.93
C TYR A 76 7.97 20.55 8.40
N ASP A 77 8.89 20.82 9.32
CA ASP A 77 10.32 20.83 9.04
C ASP A 77 10.73 19.41 8.63
N ARG A 78 11.27 19.25 7.42
CA ARG A 78 11.50 17.97 6.73
C ARG A 78 12.58 17.09 7.40
N SER A 79 12.90 17.36 8.66
CA SER A 79 13.83 16.65 9.51
C SER A 79 13.17 15.46 10.20
N LEU A 80 13.99 14.53 10.69
CA LEU A 80 13.54 13.43 11.53
C LEU A 80 13.08 13.97 12.90
N PRO A 81 11.99 13.45 13.51
CA PRO A 81 11.59 13.86 14.85
C PRO A 81 12.74 13.78 15.85
N VAL A 82 12.87 14.79 16.72
CA VAL A 82 14.00 14.95 17.66
C VAL A 82 14.22 13.70 18.52
N THR A 83 13.13 13.08 18.98
CA THR A 83 13.18 11.85 19.78
C THR A 83 13.84 10.68 19.04
N LEU A 84 13.72 10.64 17.72
CA LEU A 84 14.30 9.60 16.87
C LEU A 84 15.71 9.97 16.42
N SER A 85 15.98 11.24 16.09
CA SER A 85 17.32 11.67 15.69
C SER A 85 18.34 11.56 16.81
N GLU A 86 17.91 11.69 18.07
CA GLU A 86 18.75 11.44 19.25
C GLU A 86 18.98 9.94 19.52
N ASN A 87 18.23 9.03 18.89
CA ASN A 87 18.21 7.59 19.19
C ASN A 87 18.28 6.74 17.91
N LEU A 88 19.25 7.02 17.03
CA LEU A 88 19.45 6.24 15.81
C LEU A 88 19.71 4.76 16.12
N VAL A 89 19.20 3.86 15.27
CA VAL A 89 19.26 2.40 15.50
C VAL A 89 20.67 1.80 15.43
N GLY A 90 21.68 2.59 15.08
CA GLY A 90 23.09 2.21 15.01
C GLY A 90 23.41 1.28 13.83
N GLU A 91 24.68 0.85 13.74
CA GLU A 91 25.15 -0.05 12.68
C GLU A 91 24.76 -1.52 12.91
N GLY A 92 24.66 -2.29 11.83
CA GLY A 92 24.47 -3.74 11.87
C GLY A 92 23.01 -4.18 12.04
N ASP A 93 22.80 -5.30 12.75
CA ASP A 93 21.50 -5.97 12.88
C ASP A 93 20.68 -5.49 14.11
N GLU A 94 21.10 -4.43 14.81
CA GLU A 94 20.39 -3.90 16.00
C GLU A 94 18.96 -3.45 15.71
N TRP A 95 18.71 -2.92 14.51
CA TRP A 95 17.37 -2.52 14.08
C TRP A 95 16.38 -3.69 14.05
N ILE A 96 16.85 -4.90 13.73
CA ILE A 96 16.03 -6.13 13.71
C ILE A 96 15.57 -6.46 15.12
N LYS A 97 16.41 -6.27 16.14
CA LYS A 97 16.01 -6.45 17.55
C LYS A 97 14.90 -5.48 17.96
N GLY A 98 14.89 -4.28 17.37
CA GLY A 98 13.80 -3.32 17.51
C GLY A 98 12.46 -3.87 17.02
N LEU A 99 12.46 -4.56 15.87
CA LEU A 99 11.29 -5.23 15.31
C LEU A 99 10.88 -6.45 16.14
N VAL A 100 11.82 -7.30 16.57
CA VAL A 100 11.57 -8.43 17.49
C VAL A 100 10.82 -7.95 18.73
N LYS A 101 11.30 -6.88 19.37
CA LYS A 101 10.66 -6.31 20.56
C LYS A 101 9.24 -5.78 20.29
N ALA A 102 8.92 -5.37 19.07
CA ALA A 102 7.56 -4.94 18.72
C ALA A 102 6.65 -6.16 18.48
N LEU A 103 7.12 -7.15 17.73
CA LEU A 103 6.38 -8.41 17.51
C LEU A 103 6.07 -9.13 18.83
N LEU A 104 7.01 -9.17 19.77
CA LEU A 104 6.80 -9.75 21.09
C LEU A 104 5.72 -9.00 21.90
N ARG A 105 5.58 -7.67 21.73
CA ARG A 105 4.51 -6.89 22.37
C ARG A 105 3.13 -7.22 21.82
N GLU A 106 3.07 -7.54 20.53
CA GLU A 106 1.86 -8.05 19.86
C GLU A 106 1.58 -9.52 20.19
N GLY A 107 2.40 -10.15 21.05
CA GLY A 107 2.25 -11.56 21.42
C GLY A 107 2.67 -12.54 20.32
N ILE A 108 3.42 -12.07 19.32
CA ILE A 108 3.93 -12.90 18.23
C ILE A 108 5.29 -13.49 18.63
N PRO A 109 5.40 -14.82 18.80
CA PRO A 109 6.67 -15.46 19.09
C PRO A 109 7.54 -15.45 17.83
N VAL A 110 8.71 -14.82 17.91
CA VAL A 110 9.74 -14.83 16.87
C VAL A 110 11.10 -15.11 17.49
N GLY A 111 11.94 -15.87 16.79
CA GLY A 111 13.32 -16.08 17.16
C GLY A 111 14.22 -14.90 16.80
N ASP A 112 15.53 -15.11 16.95
CA ASP A 112 16.55 -14.13 16.56
C ASP A 112 16.90 -14.21 15.06
N ASP A 113 16.31 -15.12 14.29
CA ASP A 113 16.50 -15.21 12.83
C ASP A 113 15.79 -14.03 12.14
N PRO A 114 16.52 -13.13 11.46
CA PRO A 114 15.92 -12.00 10.76
C PRO A 114 14.89 -12.41 9.70
N THR A 115 15.07 -13.58 9.09
CA THR A 115 14.12 -14.08 8.10
C THR A 115 12.76 -14.39 8.75
N GLU A 116 12.72 -14.93 9.97
CA GLU A 116 11.48 -15.14 10.73
C GLU A 116 10.82 -13.82 11.13
N VAL A 117 11.62 -12.83 11.54
CA VAL A 117 11.14 -11.48 11.87
C VAL A 117 10.47 -10.84 10.66
N PHE A 118 11.12 -10.85 9.50
CA PHE A 118 10.57 -10.21 8.29
C PHE A 118 9.34 -10.91 7.73
N LYS A 119 9.25 -12.24 7.85
CA LYS A 119 8.04 -13.02 7.49
C LYS A 119 6.79 -12.57 8.23
N SER A 120 6.94 -11.96 9.41
CA SER A 120 5.81 -11.46 10.21
C SER A 120 5.17 -10.20 9.64
N TYR A 121 5.81 -9.51 8.68
CA TYR A 121 5.35 -8.26 8.08
C TYR A 121 4.71 -8.43 6.69
N ASP A 122 4.38 -9.65 6.26
CA ASP A 122 3.80 -9.95 4.94
C ASP A 122 4.77 -9.77 3.74
N TRP A 123 4.44 -10.40 2.61
CA TRP A 123 5.29 -10.48 1.41
C TRP A 123 5.65 -9.13 0.79
N LEU A 124 4.69 -8.20 0.76
CA LEU A 124 4.90 -6.88 0.16
C LEU A 124 6.03 -6.12 0.88
N ILE A 125 6.16 -6.29 2.20
CA ILE A 125 7.17 -5.61 3.02
C ILE A 125 8.42 -6.49 3.16
N GLN A 126 8.23 -7.78 3.44
CA GLN A 126 9.29 -8.76 3.69
C GLN A 126 10.36 -8.75 2.61
N VAL A 127 9.96 -8.67 1.32
CA VAL A 127 10.91 -8.76 0.20
C VAL A 127 11.94 -7.64 0.25
N PHE A 128 11.53 -6.42 0.61
CA PHE A 128 12.44 -5.28 0.70
C PHE A 128 13.29 -5.33 1.97
N LEU A 129 12.74 -5.81 3.09
CA LEU A 129 13.53 -6.06 4.30
C LEU A 129 14.64 -7.10 4.07
N LEU A 130 14.38 -8.13 3.27
CA LEU A 130 15.39 -9.09 2.87
C LEU A 130 16.42 -8.47 1.92
N LYS A 131 16.01 -7.63 0.96
CA LYS A 131 16.92 -6.90 0.07
C LYS A 131 17.83 -5.95 0.84
N MET A 132 17.35 -5.29 1.89
CA MET A 132 18.18 -4.46 2.79
C MET A 132 19.32 -5.24 3.45
N ARG A 133 19.24 -6.57 3.56
CA ARG A 133 20.31 -7.43 4.10
C ARG A 133 21.25 -8.00 3.04
N THR A 134 20.95 -7.81 1.77
CA THR A 134 21.88 -8.19 0.69
C THR A 134 23.03 -7.21 0.61
N PRO A 135 24.19 -7.60 0.02
CA PRO A 135 25.30 -6.66 -0.12
C PRO A 135 24.92 -5.33 -0.78
N PRO A 136 24.16 -5.29 -1.91
CA PRO A 136 23.71 -4.03 -2.49
C PRO A 136 22.80 -3.19 -1.57
N GLY A 137 22.01 -3.85 -0.71
CA GLY A 137 21.13 -3.16 0.23
C GLY A 137 21.83 -2.58 1.45
N GLN A 138 23.01 -3.10 1.78
CA GLN A 138 23.86 -2.61 2.88
C GLN A 138 24.86 -1.54 2.42
N GLU A 139 25.04 -1.36 1.11
CA GLU A 139 25.88 -0.31 0.56
C GLU A 139 25.30 1.07 0.86
N LYS A 140 26.17 2.02 1.21
CA LYS A 140 25.80 3.42 1.44
C LYS A 140 25.58 4.15 0.11
N THR A 141 24.60 3.69 -0.68
CA THR A 141 24.25 4.21 -2.01
C THR A 141 22.76 4.54 -2.11
N PRO A 142 22.33 5.37 -3.07
CA PRO A 142 20.90 5.60 -3.34
C PRO A 142 20.14 4.31 -3.67
N TYR A 143 20.82 3.32 -4.26
CA TYR A 143 20.23 2.02 -4.53
C TYR A 143 19.94 1.26 -3.23
N GLY A 144 20.83 1.29 -2.24
CA GLY A 144 20.55 0.77 -0.90
C GLY A 144 19.37 1.49 -0.23
N LEU A 145 19.31 2.82 -0.31
CA LEU A 145 18.18 3.62 0.20
C LEU A 145 16.85 3.22 -0.47
N SER A 146 16.88 2.86 -1.76
CA SER A 146 15.68 2.51 -2.51
C SER A 146 14.91 1.32 -1.92
N PHE A 147 15.60 0.35 -1.33
CA PHE A 147 14.94 -0.76 -0.65
C PHE A 147 14.23 -0.32 0.62
N MET A 148 14.81 0.62 1.38
CA MET A 148 14.15 1.18 2.57
C MET A 148 12.92 2.00 2.18
N VAL A 149 13.05 2.80 1.12
CA VAL A 149 11.97 3.61 0.56
C VAL A 149 10.82 2.75 0.04
N GLU A 150 11.12 1.64 -0.65
CA GLU A 150 10.08 0.72 -1.10
C GLU A 150 9.49 -0.10 0.05
N ALA A 151 10.24 -0.44 1.10
CA ALA A 151 9.66 -1.07 2.30
C ALA A 151 8.61 -0.16 2.96
N TYR A 152 8.91 1.14 3.09
CA TYR A 152 7.94 2.14 3.54
C TYR A 152 6.72 2.21 2.62
N GLN A 153 6.93 2.44 1.32
CA GLN A 153 5.84 2.60 0.36
C GLN A 153 4.96 1.34 0.24
N ALA A 154 5.58 0.15 0.22
CA ALA A 154 4.88 -1.12 0.16
C ALA A 154 4.02 -1.35 1.40
N SER A 155 4.49 -0.97 2.59
CA SER A 155 3.72 -1.08 3.82
C SER A 155 2.49 -0.17 3.82
N LEU A 156 2.63 1.08 3.38
CA LEU A 156 1.50 2.02 3.26
C LEU A 156 0.49 1.56 2.19
N ARG A 157 0.99 1.09 1.04
CA ARG A 157 0.18 0.50 -0.03
C ARG A 157 -0.59 -0.73 0.46
N TYR A 158 0.03 -1.57 1.28
CA TYR A 158 -0.61 -2.75 1.83
C TYR A 158 -1.80 -2.39 2.73
N LEU A 159 -1.62 -1.43 3.65
CA LEU A 159 -2.73 -0.91 4.46
C LEU A 159 -3.87 -0.36 3.59
N CYS A 160 -3.54 0.37 2.53
CA CYS A 160 -4.54 0.88 1.60
C CYS A 160 -5.30 -0.26 0.90
N TYR A 161 -4.63 -1.32 0.46
CA TYR A 161 -5.32 -2.46 -0.16
C TYR A 161 -6.23 -3.18 0.81
N ILE A 162 -5.82 -3.34 2.08
CA ILE A 162 -6.67 -3.91 3.13
C ILE A 162 -7.94 -3.07 3.29
N GLN A 163 -7.82 -1.74 3.38
CA GLN A 163 -8.97 -0.86 3.57
C GLN A 163 -9.84 -0.77 2.29
N VAL A 164 -9.23 -0.58 1.12
CA VAL A 164 -9.97 -0.51 -0.16
C VAL A 164 -10.71 -1.81 -0.45
N ALA A 165 -10.11 -2.98 -0.18
CA ALA A 165 -10.78 -4.27 -0.35
C ALA A 165 -12.12 -4.35 0.40
N GLN A 166 -12.17 -3.80 1.61
CA GLN A 166 -13.39 -3.74 2.42
C GLN A 166 -14.37 -2.72 1.85
N VAL A 167 -13.90 -1.55 1.40
CA VAL A 167 -14.76 -0.54 0.76
C VAL A 167 -15.40 -1.09 -0.51
N LEU A 168 -14.67 -1.87 -1.31
CA LEU A 168 -15.17 -2.46 -2.55
C LEU A 168 -16.35 -3.40 -2.35
N VAL A 169 -16.49 -4.02 -1.16
CA VAL A 169 -17.58 -4.95 -0.83
C VAL A 169 -18.71 -4.32 -0.03
N MET A 170 -18.61 -3.04 0.36
CA MET A 170 -19.71 -2.33 1.04
C MET A 170 -20.99 -2.34 0.19
N GLU A 171 -22.16 -2.42 0.84
CA GLU A 171 -23.45 -2.34 0.13
C GLU A 171 -23.63 -0.98 -0.53
N ASP A 172 -23.36 0.10 0.21
CA ASP A 172 -23.25 1.44 -0.34
C ASP A 172 -21.88 1.62 -1.00
N LYS A 173 -21.87 2.18 -2.21
CA LYS A 173 -20.66 2.36 -3.03
C LYS A 173 -20.25 3.83 -2.98
N PRO A 174 -19.50 4.28 -1.95
CA PRO A 174 -19.22 5.69 -1.75
C PRO A 174 -18.45 6.28 -2.93
N LYS A 175 -18.98 7.37 -3.49
CA LYS A 175 -18.31 8.14 -4.54
C LYS A 175 -17.32 9.13 -3.93
N ARG A 176 -16.10 8.68 -3.66
CA ARG A 176 -15.00 9.55 -3.21
C ARG A 176 -13.98 9.74 -4.33
N ASP A 177 -13.52 10.99 -4.51
CA ASP A 177 -12.61 11.33 -5.61
C ASP A 177 -11.25 10.64 -5.48
N ILE A 178 -10.72 10.48 -4.27
CA ILE A 178 -9.43 9.79 -4.06
C ILE A 178 -9.51 8.29 -4.37
N ILE A 179 -10.65 7.64 -4.07
CA ILE A 179 -10.89 6.23 -4.42
C ILE A 179 -11.05 6.08 -5.94
N SER A 180 -11.82 6.98 -6.54
CA SER A 180 -11.97 7.06 -7.99
C SER A 180 -10.63 7.31 -8.70
N ALA A 181 -9.77 8.17 -8.14
CA ALA A 181 -8.43 8.46 -8.65
C ALA A 181 -7.52 7.22 -8.52
N PHE A 182 -7.55 6.53 -7.39
CA PHE A 182 -6.82 5.27 -7.19
C PHE A 182 -7.20 4.21 -8.24
N ILE A 183 -8.50 4.01 -8.46
CA ILE A 183 -8.99 2.99 -9.41
C ILE A 183 -8.66 3.35 -10.86
N GLN A 184 -8.54 4.64 -11.17
CA GLN A 184 -8.34 5.16 -12.52
C GLN A 184 -6.91 5.69 -12.76
N MET A 185 -5.97 5.42 -11.85
CA MET A 185 -4.59 5.88 -12.00
C MET A 185 -3.94 5.24 -13.22
N GLY A 186 -3.15 6.02 -13.96
CA GLY A 186 -2.38 5.57 -15.12
C GLY A 186 -1.10 4.81 -14.73
N ASP A 187 -0.41 4.27 -15.75
CA ASP A 187 0.67 3.29 -15.61
C ASP A 187 1.73 3.63 -14.54
N ASP A 188 2.27 4.86 -14.54
CA ASP A 188 3.30 5.30 -13.58
C ASP A 188 2.75 6.17 -12.46
N GLU A 189 1.47 6.56 -12.51
CA GLU A 189 0.86 7.46 -11.52
C GLU A 189 0.83 6.86 -10.11
N TYR A 190 0.83 5.53 -10.00
CA TYR A 190 0.88 4.85 -8.70
C TYR A 190 2.18 5.16 -7.91
N LYS A 191 3.28 5.55 -8.58
CA LYS A 191 4.55 5.88 -7.90
C LYS A 191 4.42 7.13 -7.05
N ASP A 192 3.59 8.08 -7.50
CA ASP A 192 3.37 9.38 -6.87
C ASP A 192 1.97 9.51 -6.24
N PHE A 193 1.19 8.42 -6.22
CA PHE A 193 -0.16 8.43 -5.69
C PHE A 193 -0.18 8.73 -4.18
N ASP A 194 -1.21 9.47 -3.72
CA ASP A 194 -1.33 9.83 -2.31
C ASP A 194 -2.01 8.71 -1.50
N TYR A 195 -1.21 7.70 -1.14
CA TYR A 195 -1.72 6.59 -0.34
C TYR A 195 -2.10 7.00 1.09
N SER A 196 -1.48 8.03 1.67
CA SER A 196 -1.88 8.50 3.01
C SER A 196 -3.29 9.07 2.99
N SER A 197 -3.61 9.92 2.00
CA SER A 197 -4.98 10.42 1.83
C SER A 197 -5.98 9.31 1.54
N LEU A 198 -5.61 8.31 0.72
CA LEU A 198 -6.48 7.15 0.48
C LEU A 198 -6.71 6.34 1.77
N LEU A 199 -5.66 6.13 2.57
CA LEU A 199 -5.77 5.43 3.86
C LEU A 199 -6.71 6.18 4.81
N PHE A 200 -6.59 7.50 4.91
CA PHE A 200 -7.46 8.31 5.77
C PHE A 200 -8.93 8.26 5.33
N GLU A 201 -9.19 8.42 4.04
CA GLU A 201 -10.55 8.40 3.50
C GLU A 201 -11.21 7.04 3.69
N THR A 202 -10.48 5.95 3.40
CA THR A 202 -11.01 4.60 3.53
C THR A 202 -11.22 4.20 4.99
N THR A 203 -10.33 4.64 5.90
CA THR A 203 -10.49 4.43 7.35
C THR A 203 -11.71 5.17 7.89
N GLU A 204 -11.95 6.41 7.44
CA GLU A 204 -13.15 7.17 7.83
C GLU A 204 -14.44 6.50 7.34
N LEU A 205 -14.45 5.99 6.09
CA LEU A 205 -15.60 5.29 5.52
C LEU A 205 -15.95 3.99 6.27
N LEU A 206 -14.92 3.25 6.70
CA LEU A 206 -15.10 1.97 7.40
C LEU A 206 -15.40 2.16 8.90
N GLY A 207 -14.90 3.24 9.50
CA GLY A 207 -15.04 3.50 10.93
C GLY A 207 -14.60 2.31 11.78
N ASP A 208 -15.32 2.03 12.86
CA ASP A 208 -15.00 0.93 13.78
C ASP A 208 -15.35 -0.47 13.24
N THR A 209 -15.92 -0.55 12.03
CA THR A 209 -16.29 -1.83 11.41
C THR A 209 -15.18 -2.46 10.57
N GLY A 210 -14.04 -1.78 10.46
CA GLY A 210 -12.88 -2.28 9.73
C GLY A 210 -12.39 -3.64 10.26
N PHE A 211 -12.14 -4.57 9.35
CA PHE A 211 -11.59 -5.90 9.59
C PHE A 211 -10.28 -5.86 10.40
N VAL A 212 -9.40 -4.92 10.05
CA VAL A 212 -8.17 -4.61 10.80
C VAL A 212 -8.39 -3.36 11.64
N SER A 213 -9.03 -3.54 12.78
CA SER A 213 -9.41 -2.45 13.71
C SER A 213 -8.24 -1.59 14.18
N GLU A 214 -7.03 -2.16 14.25
CA GLU A 214 -5.81 -1.49 14.68
C GLU A 214 -5.41 -0.35 13.73
N VAL A 215 -5.86 -0.39 12.47
CA VAL A 215 -5.65 0.69 11.50
C VAL A 215 -6.29 2.00 11.98
N ASN A 216 -7.42 1.96 12.68
CA ASN A 216 -8.07 3.17 13.20
C ASN A 216 -7.17 3.91 14.18
N LYS A 217 -6.57 3.17 15.12
CA LYS A 217 -5.62 3.74 16.08
C LYS A 217 -4.38 4.26 15.37
N PHE A 218 -3.81 3.47 14.46
CA PHE A 218 -2.65 3.88 13.68
C PHE A 218 -2.90 5.18 12.90
N VAL A 219 -4.05 5.28 12.24
CA VAL A 219 -4.46 6.47 11.48
C VAL A 219 -4.73 7.67 12.39
N HIS A 220 -5.31 7.44 13.57
CA HIS A 220 -5.50 8.50 14.56
C HIS A 220 -4.16 9.11 14.96
N ASP A 221 -3.18 8.27 15.35
CA ASP A 221 -1.84 8.71 15.72
C ASP A 221 -1.13 9.37 14.53
N LEU A 222 -1.28 8.82 13.31
CA LEU A 222 -0.69 9.36 12.08
C LEU A 222 -1.25 10.73 11.68
N LYS A 223 -2.48 11.08 12.08
CA LYS A 223 -3.09 12.40 11.83
C LYS A 223 -2.70 13.44 12.88
N ASP A 224 -2.26 13.01 14.07
CA ASP A 224 -1.83 13.92 15.11
C ASP A 224 -0.50 14.57 14.73
N THR A 225 -0.54 15.86 14.38
CA THR A 225 0.64 16.63 13.95
C THR A 225 1.71 16.79 15.05
N LYS A 226 1.37 16.47 16.30
CA LYS A 226 2.29 16.47 17.44
C LYS A 226 2.91 15.10 17.69
N SER A 227 2.47 14.05 17.00
CA SER A 227 3.01 12.71 17.19
C SER A 227 4.32 12.52 16.42
N ASP A 228 5.22 11.71 16.99
CA ASP A 228 6.42 11.27 16.30
C ASP A 228 6.08 10.45 15.05
N LEU A 229 4.92 9.78 15.01
CA LEU A 229 4.47 8.99 13.87
C LEU A 229 4.15 9.89 12.66
N PHE A 230 3.47 11.00 12.88
CA PHE A 230 3.22 12.01 11.85
C PHE A 230 4.54 12.53 11.27
N GLY A 231 5.46 13.00 12.13
CA GLY A 231 6.74 13.54 11.68
C GLY A 231 7.60 12.50 10.97
N THR A 232 7.58 11.26 11.45
CA THR A 232 8.23 10.11 10.77
C THR A 232 7.67 9.88 9.38
N ALA A 233 6.34 9.88 9.21
CA ALA A 233 5.71 9.70 7.91
C ALA A 233 6.04 10.84 6.93
N CYS A 234 6.03 12.08 7.42
CA CYS A 234 6.43 13.25 6.64
C CYS A 234 7.88 13.16 6.18
N PHE A 235 8.79 12.76 7.07
CA PHE A 235 10.20 12.55 6.76
C PHE A 235 10.40 11.45 5.70
N LEU A 236 9.82 10.25 5.93
CA LEU A 236 9.94 9.10 5.02
C LEU A 236 9.42 9.41 3.61
N ASP A 237 8.26 10.07 3.51
CA ASP A 237 7.67 10.45 2.22
C ASP A 237 8.48 11.57 1.53
N THR A 238 9.00 12.54 2.28
CA THR A 238 9.85 13.59 1.73
C THR A 238 11.13 13.01 1.12
N GLN A 239 11.83 12.15 1.87
CA GLN A 239 13.08 11.56 1.37
C GLN A 239 12.83 10.58 0.21
N ARG A 240 11.71 9.86 0.24
CA ARG A 240 11.26 9.06 -0.92
C ARG A 240 11.10 9.91 -2.17
N ARG A 241 10.45 11.08 -2.08
CA ARG A 241 10.27 11.98 -3.23
C ARG A 241 11.59 12.57 -3.69
N ASN A 242 12.47 12.96 -2.77
CA ASN A 242 13.81 13.42 -3.11
C ASN A 242 14.60 12.35 -3.87
N LEU A 243 14.46 11.07 -3.50
CA LEU A 243 15.09 9.96 -4.21
C LEU A 243 14.53 9.83 -5.63
N LEU A 244 13.20 9.84 -5.78
CA LEU A 244 12.51 9.74 -7.08
C LEU A 244 12.83 10.91 -8.02
N SER A 245 12.97 12.12 -7.47
CA SER A 245 13.32 13.31 -8.25
C SER A 245 14.83 13.42 -8.55
N GLY A 246 15.66 12.52 -8.02
CA GLY A 246 17.11 12.59 -8.12
C GLY A 246 17.71 13.79 -7.37
N SER A 247 17.00 14.33 -6.38
CA SER A 247 17.41 15.50 -5.59
C SER A 247 18.24 15.15 -4.35
N ILE A 248 18.50 13.86 -4.10
CA ILE A 248 19.40 13.42 -3.04
C ILE A 248 20.85 13.68 -3.45
N GLU A 249 21.51 14.55 -2.71
CA GLU A 249 22.95 14.80 -2.84
C GLU A 249 23.75 13.61 -2.30
N LYS A 250 24.75 13.16 -3.07
CA LYS A 250 25.67 12.06 -2.67
C LYS A 250 26.90 12.64 -1.98
N ASP A 251 26.69 13.45 -0.96
CA ASP A 251 27.74 14.15 -0.23
C ASP A 251 28.15 13.38 1.05
N GLU A 252 28.96 14.00 1.90
CA GLU A 252 29.41 13.43 3.17
C GLU A 252 28.26 13.19 4.18
N ARG A 253 27.08 13.77 3.96
CA ARG A 253 25.89 13.62 4.82
C ARG A 253 25.01 12.45 4.41
N PHE A 254 25.21 11.90 3.22
CA PHE A 254 24.40 10.78 2.73
C PHE A 254 24.42 9.54 3.65
N PRO A 255 25.56 9.14 4.26
CA PRO A 255 25.58 8.10 5.30
C PRO A 255 24.66 8.37 6.49
N GLU A 256 24.61 9.60 6.98
CA GLU A 256 23.77 10.01 8.10
C GLU A 256 22.28 9.92 7.71
N LEU A 257 21.93 10.38 6.50
CA LEU A 257 20.57 10.25 5.96
C LEU A 257 20.10 8.79 5.91
N LEU A 258 20.97 7.84 5.56
CA LEU A 258 20.62 6.42 5.56
C LEU A 258 20.30 5.90 6.96
N GLU A 259 21.05 6.33 7.97
CA GLU A 259 20.82 5.94 9.37
C GLU A 259 19.55 6.58 9.93
N GLU A 260 19.28 7.84 9.60
CA GLU A 260 18.02 8.53 9.91
C GLU A 260 16.82 7.83 9.24
N TYR A 261 16.94 7.48 7.95
CA TYR A 261 15.88 6.80 7.21
C TYR A 261 15.62 5.40 7.75
N LEU A 262 16.68 4.64 8.06
CA LEU A 262 16.52 3.34 8.70
C LEU A 262 15.82 3.47 10.06
N THR A 263 16.18 4.48 10.85
CA THR A 263 15.55 4.75 12.15
C THR A 263 14.06 5.08 12.00
N ALA A 264 13.73 5.97 11.07
CA ALA A 264 12.35 6.30 10.72
C ALA A 264 11.56 5.07 10.26
N LEU A 265 12.13 4.27 9.35
CA LEU A 265 11.50 3.06 8.82
C LEU A 265 11.25 2.03 9.92
N VAL A 266 12.20 1.83 10.83
CA VAL A 266 12.04 0.91 11.96
C VAL A 266 10.95 1.40 12.90
N PHE A 267 10.91 2.71 13.20
CA PHE A 267 9.84 3.29 14.00
C PHE A 267 8.47 3.07 13.34
N TRP A 268 8.37 3.33 12.04
CA TRP A 268 7.17 3.08 11.23
C TRP A 268 6.72 1.61 11.30
N LEU A 269 7.62 0.67 11.01
CA LEU A 269 7.31 -0.77 11.02
C LEU A 269 6.93 -1.29 12.41
N LYS A 270 7.48 -0.73 13.48
CA LYS A 270 7.05 -1.09 14.86
C LYS A 270 5.59 -0.69 15.10
N ASN A 271 5.14 0.43 14.57
CA ASN A 271 3.73 0.85 14.63
C ASN A 271 2.81 -0.01 13.75
N LEU A 272 3.37 -0.78 12.82
CA LEU A 272 2.65 -1.74 11.97
C LEU A 272 2.78 -3.19 12.44
N SER A 273 3.36 -3.44 13.61
CA SER A 273 3.57 -4.81 14.12
C SER A 273 2.27 -5.59 14.31
N PHE A 274 1.14 -4.92 14.49
CA PHE A 274 -0.18 -5.56 14.55
C PHE A 274 -0.52 -6.38 13.29
N LEU A 275 0.09 -6.07 12.13
CA LEU A 275 -0.09 -6.85 10.90
C LEU A 275 0.34 -8.31 11.05
N ALA A 276 1.26 -8.59 11.99
CA ALA A 276 1.70 -9.94 12.28
C ALA A 276 0.61 -10.83 12.92
N ASN A 277 -0.53 -10.24 13.33
CA ASN A 277 -1.73 -10.98 13.73
C ASN A 277 -2.57 -11.45 12.54
N TYR A 278 -2.18 -11.13 11.31
CA TYR A 278 -2.91 -11.49 10.10
C TYR A 278 -2.06 -12.37 9.18
N ARG A 279 -2.72 -13.19 8.34
CA ARG A 279 -2.04 -14.15 7.46
C ARG A 279 -2.62 -14.12 6.05
N LEU A 280 -1.74 -13.87 5.09
CA LEU A 280 -2.08 -13.83 3.67
C LEU A 280 -1.94 -15.22 3.03
N VAL A 281 -2.93 -15.58 2.23
CA VAL A 281 -3.05 -16.90 1.62
C VAL A 281 -3.57 -16.77 0.20
N SER A 282 -2.91 -17.44 -0.74
CA SER A 282 -3.42 -17.65 -2.10
C SER A 282 -4.27 -18.92 -2.14
N ILE A 283 -5.55 -18.79 -2.44
CA ILE A 283 -6.46 -19.89 -2.73
C ILE A 283 -6.37 -20.20 -4.22
N LYS A 284 -5.80 -21.37 -4.55
CA LYS A 284 -5.59 -21.79 -5.93
C LYS A 284 -6.88 -22.27 -6.56
N ASP A 285 -7.52 -23.24 -5.92
CA ASP A 285 -8.73 -23.87 -6.43
C ASP A 285 -9.55 -24.50 -5.31
N ILE A 286 -10.86 -24.62 -5.54
CA ILE A 286 -11.84 -25.22 -4.63
C ILE A 286 -12.61 -26.28 -5.41
N ASN A 287 -12.36 -27.55 -5.10
CA ASN A 287 -13.01 -28.67 -5.77
C ASN A 287 -14.10 -29.28 -4.88
N LEU A 288 -15.28 -29.55 -5.45
CA LEU A 288 -16.33 -30.28 -4.75
C LEU A 288 -15.91 -31.75 -4.58
N ASN A 289 -15.79 -32.20 -3.34
CA ASN A 289 -15.58 -33.59 -2.98
C ASN A 289 -16.91 -34.18 -2.49
N TYR A 290 -17.70 -34.64 -3.45
CA TYR A 290 -19.00 -35.27 -3.22
C TYR A 290 -18.85 -36.80 -3.16
N ARG A 291 -19.40 -37.42 -2.11
CA ARG A 291 -19.64 -38.87 -2.07
C ARG A 291 -21.14 -39.11 -1.89
N ILE A 292 -21.68 -40.05 -2.66
CA ILE A 292 -23.11 -40.42 -2.58
C ILE A 292 -23.44 -40.80 -1.12
N GLY A 293 -24.36 -40.06 -0.50
CA GLY A 293 -24.79 -40.29 0.88
C GLY A 293 -23.97 -39.59 1.97
N SER A 294 -22.98 -38.75 1.63
CA SER A 294 -22.28 -37.87 2.59
C SER A 294 -22.72 -36.41 2.44
N GLU A 295 -22.40 -35.60 3.46
CA GLU A 295 -22.46 -34.15 3.34
C GLU A 295 -21.47 -33.67 2.26
N GLU A 296 -21.81 -32.55 1.61
CA GLU A 296 -20.94 -31.89 0.64
C GLU A 296 -19.70 -31.33 1.35
N THR A 297 -18.52 -31.69 0.85
CA THR A 297 -17.25 -31.14 1.33
C THR A 297 -16.49 -30.53 0.16
N TYR A 298 -15.79 -29.45 0.41
CA TYR A 298 -14.99 -28.75 -0.58
C TYR A 298 -13.51 -28.93 -0.22
N LEU A 299 -12.70 -29.33 -1.20
CA LEU A 299 -11.25 -29.46 -1.08
C LEU A 299 -10.61 -28.17 -1.55
N HIS A 300 -10.10 -27.38 -0.61
CA HIS A 300 -9.45 -26.11 -0.88
C HIS A 300 -7.95 -26.36 -1.04
N ARG A 301 -7.39 -25.96 -2.18
CA ARG A 301 -5.95 -25.96 -2.43
C ARG A 301 -5.42 -24.55 -2.22
N TYR A 302 -4.42 -24.41 -1.37
CA TYR A 302 -3.92 -23.08 -0.99
C TYR A 302 -2.39 -23.04 -0.83
N GLY A 303 -1.82 -21.85 -1.00
CA GLY A 303 -0.42 -21.53 -0.76
C GLY A 303 -0.32 -20.40 0.26
N GLU A 304 0.51 -20.58 1.28
CA GLU A 304 0.78 -19.58 2.30
C GLU A 304 1.70 -18.50 1.75
N LEU A 305 1.25 -17.25 1.71
CA LEU A 305 2.06 -16.11 1.24
C LEU A 305 2.89 -15.55 2.40
N TYR A 306 3.70 -16.41 3.03
CA TYR A 306 4.72 -16.00 3.98
C TYR A 306 5.99 -16.85 3.79
N GLY A 307 7.14 -16.19 3.70
CA GLY A 307 8.42 -16.84 3.42
C GLY A 307 8.73 -16.95 1.92
N ILE A 308 9.90 -16.44 1.53
CA ILE A 308 10.42 -16.66 0.19
C ILE A 308 10.71 -18.16 0.05
N TYR A 309 10.16 -18.79 -0.99
CA TYR A 309 10.27 -20.22 -1.29
C TYR A 309 11.69 -20.68 -1.72
N ASN A 310 12.73 -20.04 -1.21
CA ASN A 310 14.12 -20.25 -1.62
C ASN A 310 14.79 -21.49 -1.01
N ASP A 311 14.13 -22.19 -0.08
CA ASP A 311 14.64 -23.49 0.36
C ASP A 311 14.15 -24.57 -0.62
N GLY A 312 15.06 -25.00 -1.51
CA GLY A 312 14.85 -26.04 -2.53
C GLY A 312 14.50 -27.45 -2.02
N ARG A 313 13.78 -27.55 -0.91
CA ARG A 313 13.32 -28.79 -0.26
C ARG A 313 11.80 -28.91 -0.10
N VAL A 314 10.99 -27.93 -0.53
CA VAL A 314 9.53 -28.02 -0.36
C VAL A 314 8.89 -28.56 -1.63
N ALA A 315 8.79 -29.89 -1.72
CA ALA A 315 8.14 -30.60 -2.83
C ALA A 315 6.59 -30.50 -2.79
N ASP A 316 6.00 -29.86 -1.77
CA ASP A 316 4.56 -29.55 -1.72
C ASP A 316 4.30 -28.23 -1.00
N ILE A 317 4.37 -27.12 -1.74
CA ILE A 317 4.01 -25.77 -1.27
C ILE A 317 2.48 -25.64 -1.18
N THR A 318 1.77 -26.38 -2.03
CA THR A 318 0.31 -26.35 -2.08
C THR A 318 -0.26 -27.31 -1.04
N LYS A 319 -0.88 -26.75 0.00
CA LYS A 319 -1.59 -27.51 1.02
C LYS A 319 -3.04 -27.73 0.60
N SER A 320 -3.68 -28.74 1.20
CA SER A 320 -5.11 -28.97 0.99
C SER A 320 -5.84 -29.17 2.31
N ILE A 321 -7.06 -28.63 2.39
CA ILE A 321 -7.94 -28.79 3.55
C ILE A 321 -9.37 -29.07 3.06
N GLN A 322 -10.08 -29.94 3.77
CA GLN A 322 -11.50 -30.19 3.53
C GLN A 322 -12.33 -29.27 4.42
N VAL A 323 -13.27 -28.57 3.81
CA VAL A 323 -14.19 -27.63 4.45
C VAL A 323 -15.62 -28.10 4.16
N LYS A 324 -16.53 -27.92 5.12
CA LYS A 324 -17.96 -28.20 4.94
C LYS A 324 -18.69 -26.91 4.56
N GLY A 325 -19.76 -26.99 3.77
CA GLY A 325 -20.56 -25.81 3.41
C GLY A 325 -20.00 -25.02 2.22
N SER A 326 -20.66 -23.92 1.84
CA SER A 326 -20.37 -23.19 0.60
C SER A 326 -19.28 -22.12 0.78
N PHE A 327 -18.10 -22.34 0.21
CA PHE A 327 -17.04 -21.33 0.14
C PHE A 327 -16.69 -21.00 -1.32
N THR A 328 -16.63 -19.72 -1.66
CA THR A 328 -16.72 -19.25 -3.06
C THR A 328 -15.54 -18.38 -3.54
N TYR A 329 -14.48 -18.21 -2.76
CA TYR A 329 -13.32 -17.40 -3.15
C TYR A 329 -12.21 -18.25 -3.82
N SER A 330 -12.54 -18.94 -4.92
CA SER A 330 -11.51 -19.59 -5.74
C SER A 330 -10.63 -18.54 -6.43
N LYS A 331 -9.38 -18.89 -6.76
CA LYS A 331 -8.42 -18.01 -7.46
C LYS A 331 -8.23 -16.63 -6.80
N SER A 332 -8.15 -16.60 -5.47
CA SER A 332 -8.14 -15.37 -4.69
C SER A 332 -6.99 -15.30 -3.69
N ILE A 333 -6.60 -14.08 -3.32
CA ILE A 333 -5.74 -13.82 -2.17
C ILE A 333 -6.62 -13.38 -1.00
N LEU A 334 -6.55 -14.12 0.10
CA LEU A 334 -7.30 -13.86 1.33
C LEU A 334 -6.37 -13.42 2.45
N LEU A 335 -6.82 -12.45 3.23
CA LEU A 335 -6.19 -12.05 4.49
C LEU A 335 -7.03 -12.60 5.65
N PHE A 336 -6.46 -13.52 6.42
CA PHE A 336 -7.09 -14.11 7.60
C PHE A 336 -6.69 -13.36 8.87
N LYS A 337 -7.63 -13.28 9.81
CA LYS A 337 -7.37 -12.84 11.19
C LYS A 337 -6.89 -14.02 12.02
N GLY A 338 -5.68 -13.91 12.57
CA GLY A 338 -5.02 -14.93 13.37
C GLY A 338 -3.66 -15.34 12.81
N ASN A 339 -2.78 -15.81 13.69
CA ASN A 339 -1.41 -16.21 13.37
C ASN A 339 -1.23 -17.71 13.09
N VAL A 340 -2.27 -18.53 13.34
CA VAL A 340 -2.29 -19.98 13.07
C VAL A 340 -3.24 -20.31 11.93
N LEU A 341 -2.71 -20.42 10.71
CA LEU A 341 -3.55 -20.56 9.52
C LEU A 341 -4.45 -21.79 9.53
N ALA A 342 -3.98 -22.92 10.06
CA ALA A 342 -4.79 -24.14 10.15
C ALA A 342 -6.08 -23.92 10.97
N SER A 343 -6.04 -23.04 11.97
CA SER A 343 -7.21 -22.64 12.74
C SER A 343 -8.11 -21.70 11.94
N CYS A 344 -7.53 -20.73 11.23
CA CYS A 344 -8.29 -19.79 10.39
C CYS A 344 -9.07 -20.52 9.28
N LEU A 345 -8.43 -21.46 8.59
CA LEU A 345 -9.07 -22.24 7.51
C LEU A 345 -10.15 -23.20 8.01
N ARG A 346 -10.06 -23.69 9.25
CA ARG A 346 -11.14 -24.49 9.86
C ARG A 346 -12.38 -23.66 10.18
N ASN A 347 -12.21 -22.36 10.39
CA ASN A 347 -13.27 -21.42 10.72
C ASN A 347 -13.67 -20.57 9.51
N ILE A 348 -13.40 -21.05 8.29
CA ILE A 348 -13.60 -20.27 7.06
C ILE A 348 -15.08 -19.97 6.76
N ASP A 349 -16.02 -20.66 7.40
CA ASP A 349 -17.45 -20.33 7.34
C ASP A 349 -17.78 -19.02 8.06
N ASP A 350 -16.91 -18.58 8.98
CA ASP A 350 -16.99 -17.27 9.60
C ASP A 350 -16.45 -16.20 8.64
N LYS A 351 -17.37 -15.51 7.98
CA LYS A 351 -17.06 -14.39 7.06
C LYS A 351 -16.40 -13.20 7.75
N THR A 352 -16.35 -13.16 9.07
CA THR A 352 -15.63 -12.13 9.82
C THR A 352 -14.17 -12.51 10.09
N ALA A 353 -13.76 -13.74 9.79
CA ALA A 353 -12.41 -14.24 10.01
C ALA A 353 -11.43 -13.93 8.86
N TYR A 354 -11.93 -13.45 7.71
CA TYR A 354 -11.09 -13.13 6.55
C TYR A 354 -11.71 -12.05 5.66
N ILE A 355 -10.87 -11.44 4.82
CA ILE A 355 -11.28 -10.61 3.68
C ILE A 355 -10.55 -11.06 2.41
N SER A 356 -11.16 -10.83 1.24
CA SER A 356 -10.47 -11.00 -0.04
C SER A 356 -9.72 -9.72 -0.40
N LEU A 357 -8.42 -9.82 -0.64
CA LEU A 357 -7.62 -8.73 -1.21
C LEU A 357 -7.59 -8.78 -2.74
N THR A 358 -8.09 -9.86 -3.35
CA THR A 358 -8.37 -9.88 -4.79
C THR A 358 -9.53 -8.95 -5.11
N PRO A 359 -9.41 -8.11 -6.16
CA PRO A 359 -8.36 -8.12 -7.17
C PRO A 359 -7.22 -7.13 -6.95
N LEU A 360 -7.13 -6.43 -5.82
CA LEU A 360 -6.03 -5.49 -5.55
C LEU A 360 -4.67 -6.20 -5.45
N LEU A 361 -4.69 -7.43 -4.92
CA LEU A 361 -3.58 -8.39 -4.96
C LEU A 361 -4.00 -9.65 -5.71
N LEU A 362 -3.11 -10.13 -6.57
CA LEU A 362 -3.31 -11.32 -7.39
C LEU A 362 -2.14 -12.29 -7.24
N ASP A 363 -2.44 -13.58 -7.29
CA ASP A 363 -1.45 -14.62 -7.56
C ASP A 363 -1.64 -15.07 -9.00
N LYS A 364 -0.75 -14.67 -9.91
CA LYS A 364 -0.86 -15.02 -11.34
C LYS A 364 -0.85 -16.53 -11.56
N SER A 365 -0.17 -17.30 -10.70
CA SER A 365 -0.04 -18.75 -10.85
C SER A 365 -1.36 -19.52 -10.75
N VAL A 366 -2.43 -18.91 -10.22
CA VAL A 366 -3.76 -19.56 -10.13
C VAL A 366 -4.59 -19.40 -11.41
N TYR A 367 -4.12 -18.57 -12.35
CA TYR A 367 -4.78 -18.30 -13.64
C TYR A 367 -4.10 -18.99 -14.82
N ASP A 368 -2.95 -19.63 -14.59
CA ASP A 368 -2.24 -20.40 -15.58
C ASP A 368 -2.70 -21.87 -15.51
N ASP A 369 -3.55 -22.27 -16.46
CA ASP A 369 -4.11 -23.62 -16.54
C ASP A 369 -3.04 -24.67 -16.94
N GLU A 370 -1.88 -24.24 -17.46
CA GLU A 370 -0.79 -25.13 -17.89
C GLU A 370 0.28 -25.32 -16.80
N ASP A 371 0.33 -24.45 -15.77
CA ASP A 371 1.53 -24.37 -14.93
C ASP A 371 1.64 -25.47 -13.86
N LYS A 372 2.79 -26.13 -13.90
CA LYS A 372 3.30 -27.12 -12.95
C LYS A 372 3.96 -26.45 -11.74
N LYS A 373 4.14 -25.12 -11.77
CA LYS A 373 4.79 -24.36 -10.70
C LYS A 373 3.89 -24.30 -9.47
N GLN A 374 4.44 -24.76 -8.35
CA GLN A 374 3.75 -24.67 -7.07
C GLN A 374 3.92 -23.30 -6.38
N THR A 375 4.82 -22.45 -6.88
CA THR A 375 5.22 -21.17 -6.29
C THR A 375 4.30 -20.02 -6.72
N PRO A 376 3.63 -19.34 -5.77
CA PRO A 376 2.89 -18.10 -6.02
C PRO A 376 3.68 -17.02 -6.76
N GLU A 377 3.02 -16.39 -7.72
CA GLU A 377 3.52 -15.24 -8.49
C GLU A 377 2.68 -14.01 -8.12
N VAL A 378 3.08 -13.26 -7.09
CA VAL A 378 2.24 -12.21 -6.52
C VAL A 378 2.40 -10.87 -7.24
N TYR A 379 1.27 -10.25 -7.55
CA TYR A 379 1.16 -8.98 -8.23
C TYR A 379 0.23 -8.04 -7.47
N TYR A 380 0.53 -6.74 -7.52
CA TYR A 380 -0.32 -5.70 -6.94
C TYR A 380 -0.84 -4.72 -7.99
N PHE A 381 -2.05 -4.21 -7.75
CA PHE A 381 -2.75 -3.30 -8.63
C PHE A 381 -2.05 -1.95 -8.76
N THR A 382 -1.68 -1.56 -9.99
CA THR A 382 -1.04 -0.28 -10.30
C THR A 382 -1.91 0.68 -11.09
N GLY A 383 -3.12 0.29 -11.48
CA GLY A 383 -4.08 1.21 -12.06
C GLY A 383 -4.86 0.67 -13.25
N TYR A 384 -5.47 1.60 -13.98
CA TYR A 384 -6.31 1.33 -15.14
C TYR A 384 -5.98 2.28 -16.30
N GLN A 385 -5.52 1.72 -17.41
CA GLN A 385 -5.23 2.47 -18.61
C GLN A 385 -6.48 2.56 -19.50
N LYS A 386 -7.22 3.67 -19.33
CA LYS A 386 -8.50 3.93 -20.03
C LYS A 386 -8.40 3.80 -21.56
N GLY A 387 -7.32 4.24 -22.17
CA GLY A 387 -7.14 4.21 -23.63
C GLY A 387 -7.09 2.79 -24.21
N LYS A 388 -6.60 1.82 -23.45
CA LYS A 388 -6.52 0.40 -23.85
C LYS A 388 -7.57 -0.49 -23.18
N ARG A 389 -8.36 0.08 -22.25
CA ARG A 389 -9.29 -0.66 -21.40
C ARG A 389 -8.59 -1.86 -20.72
N GLN A 390 -7.44 -1.60 -20.09
CA GLN A 390 -6.65 -2.62 -19.40
C GLN A 390 -6.37 -2.23 -17.95
N TYR A 391 -6.36 -3.22 -17.07
CA TYR A 391 -5.88 -3.08 -15.70
C TYR A 391 -4.42 -3.52 -15.62
N ASN A 392 -3.63 -2.77 -14.88
CA ASN A 392 -2.19 -3.01 -14.78
C ASN A 392 -1.83 -3.48 -13.37
N TYR A 393 -0.84 -4.36 -13.34
CA TYR A 393 -0.31 -4.92 -12.13
C TYR A 393 1.21 -4.99 -12.19
N SER A 394 1.85 -4.74 -11.05
CA SER A 394 3.29 -4.84 -10.88
C SER A 394 3.66 -6.00 -9.96
N PRO A 395 4.74 -6.73 -10.25
CA PRO A 395 5.18 -7.81 -9.36
C PRO A 395 5.60 -7.24 -8.01
N PHE A 396 5.32 -7.98 -6.93
CA PHE A 396 5.55 -7.51 -5.56
C PHE A 396 7.01 -7.15 -5.23
N ASN A 397 7.95 -7.77 -5.94
CA ASN A 397 9.38 -7.62 -5.74
C ASN A 397 10.01 -6.55 -6.66
N LYS A 398 9.19 -5.83 -7.45
CA LYS A 398 9.65 -4.77 -8.36
C LYS A 398 10.42 -3.72 -7.58
N GLU A 399 11.64 -3.45 -8.00
CA GLU A 399 12.48 -2.44 -7.39
C GLU A 399 12.12 -1.05 -7.90
N LEU A 400 12.49 -0.05 -7.11
CA LEU A 400 12.39 1.34 -7.54
C LEU A 400 13.36 1.58 -8.68
N ASP A 401 12.84 2.07 -9.80
CA ASP A 401 13.64 2.37 -10.96
C ASP A 401 14.34 3.73 -10.77
N LEU A 402 15.61 3.68 -10.34
CA LEU A 402 16.43 4.88 -10.11
C LEU A 402 17.10 5.41 -11.39
N ASP A 403 17.30 4.54 -12.39
CA ASP A 403 17.99 4.86 -13.64
C ASP A 403 17.06 4.53 -14.80
N LYS A 404 16.66 5.55 -15.58
CA LYS A 404 15.73 5.43 -16.72
C LYS A 404 16.18 4.47 -17.85
N GLU A 405 17.34 3.84 -17.70
CA GLU A 405 17.94 2.88 -18.62
C GLU A 405 17.82 1.43 -18.16
N ASN A 406 17.25 1.15 -16.98
CA ASN A 406 17.01 -0.23 -16.57
C ASN A 406 15.91 -0.85 -17.42
N ASP A 407 16.29 -1.95 -18.06
CA ASP A 407 15.45 -2.71 -18.97
C ASP A 407 14.24 -3.25 -18.19
N ASN A 408 13.03 -2.84 -18.58
CA ASN A 408 11.75 -3.28 -17.99
C ASN A 408 11.53 -4.82 -18.09
N THR A 409 12.49 -5.56 -18.66
CA THR A 409 12.50 -7.01 -18.83
C THR A 409 12.68 -7.79 -17.52
N LEU A 410 13.30 -7.19 -16.49
CA LEU A 410 13.55 -7.87 -15.20
C LEU A 410 12.28 -8.12 -14.36
N TYR A 411 11.27 -7.26 -14.51
CA TYR A 411 10.04 -7.29 -13.71
C TYR A 411 8.81 -7.14 -14.61
N PRO A 412 8.44 -8.18 -15.38
CA PRO A 412 7.33 -8.08 -16.31
C PRO A 412 6.04 -7.77 -15.56
N THR A 413 5.39 -6.67 -15.95
CA THR A 413 4.07 -6.28 -15.47
C THR A 413 3.02 -7.24 -16.00
N LEU A 414 1.94 -7.43 -15.23
CA LEU A 414 0.78 -8.20 -15.65
C LEU A 414 -0.30 -7.22 -16.15
N GLU A 415 -0.74 -7.43 -17.39
CA GLU A 415 -1.85 -6.68 -17.99
C GLU A 415 -3.08 -7.58 -18.02
N VAL A 416 -4.20 -7.09 -17.49
CA VAL A 416 -5.49 -7.77 -17.51
C VAL A 416 -6.42 -7.00 -18.46
N LYS A 417 -6.69 -7.61 -19.61
CA LYS A 417 -7.48 -7.03 -20.72
C LYS A 417 -8.82 -7.71 -20.83
N SER A 418 -9.71 -7.19 -21.69
CA SER A 418 -10.98 -7.85 -22.01
C SER A 418 -10.83 -9.15 -22.80
N THR A 419 -9.65 -9.40 -23.37
CA THR A 419 -9.31 -10.63 -24.07
C THR A 419 -7.81 -10.85 -23.90
N ASN A 420 -7.45 -11.93 -23.21
CA ASN A 420 -6.07 -12.27 -22.87
C ASN A 420 -5.68 -13.54 -23.63
N THR A 421 -4.86 -13.39 -24.69
CA THR A 421 -4.49 -14.49 -25.58
C THR A 421 -3.63 -15.56 -24.91
N ASP A 422 -2.82 -15.15 -23.94
CA ASP A 422 -1.79 -16.01 -23.35
C ASP A 422 -2.26 -16.67 -22.04
N LEU A 423 -3.31 -16.11 -21.40
CA LEU A 423 -3.88 -16.58 -20.13
C LEU A 423 -5.39 -16.31 -20.11
N ALA A 424 -6.18 -17.21 -20.69
CA ALA A 424 -7.63 -17.05 -20.81
C ALA A 424 -8.34 -16.89 -19.46
N GLY A 425 -7.79 -17.45 -18.38
CA GLY A 425 -8.32 -17.28 -17.02
C GLY A 425 -8.36 -15.82 -16.54
N LEU A 426 -7.62 -14.91 -17.17
CA LEU A 426 -7.66 -13.48 -16.87
C LEU A 426 -8.89 -12.77 -17.46
N ASP A 427 -9.61 -13.39 -18.40
CA ASP A 427 -10.82 -12.81 -18.98
C ASP A 427 -11.93 -12.71 -17.90
N ASP A 428 -12.13 -13.77 -17.12
CA ASP A 428 -13.08 -13.78 -15.99
C ASP A 428 -12.71 -12.73 -14.93
N LEU A 429 -11.40 -12.59 -14.65
CA LEU A 429 -10.90 -11.58 -13.72
C LEU A 429 -11.17 -10.16 -14.25
N PHE A 430 -11.05 -9.92 -15.55
CA PHE A 430 -11.36 -8.63 -16.16
C PHE A 430 -12.84 -8.27 -15.97
N GLU A 431 -13.76 -9.22 -16.18
CA GLU A 431 -15.18 -9.01 -15.95
C GLU A 431 -15.47 -8.68 -14.49
N GLN A 432 -14.83 -9.40 -13.56
CA GLN A 432 -14.97 -9.17 -12.13
C GLN A 432 -14.44 -7.79 -11.70
N LEU A 433 -13.30 -7.37 -12.27
CA LEU A 433 -12.74 -6.03 -12.08
C LEU A 433 -13.70 -4.95 -12.57
N GLU A 434 -14.29 -5.12 -13.75
CA GLU A 434 -15.29 -4.19 -14.28
C GLU A 434 -16.52 -4.11 -13.36
N GLU A 435 -17.07 -5.24 -12.93
CA GLU A 435 -18.24 -5.27 -12.05
C GLU A 435 -17.97 -4.56 -10.72
N MET A 436 -16.82 -4.86 -10.10
CA MET A 436 -16.52 -4.41 -8.74
C MET A 436 -15.95 -2.97 -8.70
N LEU A 437 -15.18 -2.54 -9.70
CA LEU A 437 -14.54 -1.21 -9.72
C LEU A 437 -15.38 -0.12 -10.40
N ASN A 438 -16.20 -0.45 -11.40
CA ASN A 438 -17.02 0.54 -12.11
C ASN A 438 -17.94 1.37 -11.19
N PRO A 439 -18.55 0.81 -10.14
CA PRO A 439 -19.36 1.56 -9.19
C PRO A 439 -18.61 2.68 -8.47
N PHE A 440 -17.28 2.67 -8.44
CA PHE A 440 -16.48 3.71 -7.77
C PHE A 440 -15.87 4.73 -8.74
N LYS A 441 -15.87 4.44 -10.06
CA LYS A 441 -15.36 5.38 -11.07
C LYS A 441 -16.25 6.64 -11.10
N ILE A 442 -15.62 7.80 -11.00
CA ILE A 442 -16.23 9.11 -11.25
C ILE A 442 -15.80 9.54 -12.66
N ARG A 443 -16.78 9.77 -13.53
CA ARG A 443 -16.52 10.24 -14.89
C ARG A 443 -16.22 11.73 -14.81
N LYS A 444 -14.97 12.11 -15.06
CA LYS A 444 -14.61 13.52 -15.26
C LYS A 444 -15.37 14.01 -16.52
N SER A 445 -16.23 15.00 -16.32
CA SER A 445 -17.05 15.66 -17.35
C SER A 445 -16.22 16.49 -18.30
#